data_AF-A0A4R3VQ80-F1
#
_entry.id   AF-A0A4R3VQ80-F1
#
_cell.length_a   1.000
_cell.length_b   1.000
_cell.length_c   1.000
_cell.angle_alpha   90.00
_cell.angle_beta   90.00
_cell.angle_gamma   90.00
#
_symmetry.space_group_name_H-M   'P 1'
#
loop_
_entity.id
_entity.type
_entity.pdbx_description
1 polymer ?
#
loop_
_entity_poly.entity_id
_entity_poly.type
_entity_poly.pdbx_seq_one_letter_code
_entity_poly.pdbx_strand_id
1 'polypeptide(L)'
;MDLLLLSNSVLPGTNYLEYALPVLKAQLRTRRKVIFIPFAGVTQSWDAYTDKVRLALAELSLQITGIHQMDDARAAIDSADIVMVGGGNTFSLLKHCRDYGLIDPIREAVKKGALYVGWSAGANLACPTIRTTNDMPIIDPEGLDALNLVPLQINPHFTHALPTGHQGETREQRIRELLVLEPQLEVIGLPEGNWISVQNGKARLGGSKPAWLFKANEPAIELAADHHFY
;
A
#
# COMPACT_ATOMS: atom_id res chain seq x y z
N MET A 1 -12.90 7.58 6.58
CA MET A 1 -11.76 6.65 6.65
C MET A 1 -10.48 7.44 6.51
N ASP A 2 -9.42 7.03 7.20
CA ASP A 2 -8.10 7.65 7.16
C ASP A 2 -7.09 6.64 6.58
N LEU A 3 -6.36 7.02 5.53
CA LEU A 3 -5.36 6.17 4.87
C LEU A 3 -4.09 6.95 4.54
N LEU A 4 -2.97 6.23 4.58
CA LEU A 4 -1.68 6.64 4.01
C LEU A 4 -1.12 5.50 3.16
N LEU A 5 -1.08 5.69 1.84
CA LEU A 5 -0.68 4.70 0.85
C LEU A 5 0.62 5.15 0.18
N LEU A 6 1.74 4.61 0.64
CA LEU A 6 3.09 4.97 0.19
C LEU A 6 3.52 4.10 -1.00
N SER A 7 4.15 4.69 -2.01
CA SER A 7 4.64 3.90 -3.15
C SER A 7 5.72 2.89 -2.76
N ASN A 8 6.66 3.29 -1.90
CA ASN A 8 7.83 2.51 -1.49
C ASN A 8 8.16 2.77 -0.01
N SER A 9 9.25 2.19 0.49
CA SER A 9 9.64 2.33 1.90
C SER A 9 10.94 3.10 2.14
N VAL A 10 11.76 3.34 1.11
CA VAL A 10 13.09 3.96 1.25
C VAL A 10 13.37 4.87 0.06
N LEU A 11 13.78 6.11 0.32
CA LEU A 11 14.34 6.99 -0.71
C LEU A 11 15.86 6.82 -0.80
N PRO A 12 16.49 7.08 -1.97
CA PRO A 12 17.94 7.03 -2.10
C PRO A 12 18.65 7.87 -1.02
N GLY A 13 19.57 7.23 -0.28
CA GLY A 13 20.34 7.89 0.77
C GLY A 13 19.61 8.14 2.11
N THR A 14 18.40 7.61 2.29
CA THR A 14 17.60 7.76 3.54
C THR A 14 17.41 6.45 4.27
N ASN A 15 17.02 6.50 5.54
CA ASN A 15 16.65 5.33 6.31
C ASN A 15 15.25 4.80 5.94
N TYR A 16 14.96 3.59 6.41
CA TYR A 16 13.67 2.94 6.22
C TYR A 16 12.52 3.77 6.81
N LEU A 17 11.50 4.06 5.99
CA LEU A 17 10.33 4.89 6.29
C LEU A 17 10.62 6.34 6.72
N GLU A 18 11.86 6.81 6.64
CA GLU A 18 12.26 8.14 7.10
C GLU A 18 11.44 9.25 6.43
N TYR A 19 11.29 9.18 5.11
CA TYR A 19 10.52 10.17 4.35
C TYR A 19 9.02 10.18 4.69
N ALA A 20 8.50 9.07 5.23
CA ALA A 20 7.10 8.93 5.60
C ALA A 20 6.81 9.48 7.01
N LEU A 21 7.83 9.63 7.87
CA LEU A 21 7.68 10.07 9.27
C LEU A 21 6.88 11.37 9.41
N PRO A 22 7.16 12.46 8.67
CA PRO A 22 6.42 13.71 8.84
C PRO A 22 4.94 13.57 8.50
N VAL A 23 4.64 12.84 7.42
CA VAL A 23 3.28 12.61 6.95
C VAL A 23 2.53 11.71 7.92
N LEU A 24 3.14 10.60 8.35
CA LEU A 24 2.58 9.69 9.31
C LEU A 24 2.26 10.42 10.62
N LYS A 25 3.22 11.17 11.18
CA LYS A 25 3.05 11.95 12.42
C LYS A 25 1.87 12.92 12.35
N ALA A 26 1.66 13.58 11.21
CA ALA A 26 0.51 14.47 11.01
C ALA A 26 -0.84 13.73 11.02
N GLN A 27 -0.88 12.45 10.66
CA GLN A 27 -2.12 11.65 10.62
C GLN A 27 -2.40 10.86 11.91
N LEU A 28 -1.39 10.62 12.75
CA LEU A 28 -1.54 9.82 13.97
C LEU A 28 -2.56 10.40 14.95
N ARG A 29 -2.62 11.73 15.11
CA ARG A 29 -3.44 12.38 16.16
C ARG A 29 -3.18 11.72 17.52
N THR A 30 -4.22 11.16 18.16
CA THR A 30 -4.15 10.43 19.45
C THR A 30 -3.89 8.92 19.30
N ARG A 31 -3.86 8.38 18.07
CA ARG A 31 -3.72 6.94 17.80
C ARG A 31 -2.33 6.44 18.19
N ARG A 32 -2.24 5.32 18.91
CA ARG A 32 -0.95 4.76 19.35
C ARG A 32 -0.85 3.26 19.20
N LYS A 33 -1.96 2.53 19.26
CA LYS A 33 -1.95 1.06 19.17
C LYS A 33 -1.96 0.60 17.73
N VAL A 34 -0.88 -0.04 17.32
CA VAL A 34 -0.64 -0.50 15.95
C VAL A 34 -0.66 -2.02 15.90
N ILE A 35 -1.46 -2.55 14.97
CA ILE A 35 -1.30 -3.92 14.48
C ILE A 35 -0.55 -3.87 13.14
N PHE A 36 0.57 -4.57 13.08
CA PHE A 36 1.38 -4.69 11.87
C PHE A 36 1.11 -6.02 11.16
N ILE A 37 0.87 -5.96 9.85
CA ILE A 37 0.64 -7.10 8.96
C ILE A 37 1.93 -7.35 8.15
N PRO A 38 2.73 -8.39 8.50
CA PRO A 38 4.07 -8.59 7.96
C PRO A 38 4.13 -9.57 6.77
N PHE A 39 2.99 -10.14 6.34
CA PHE A 39 2.93 -11.31 5.44
C PHE A 39 3.47 -11.09 4.01
N ALA A 40 3.74 -9.84 3.64
CA ALA A 40 4.46 -9.52 2.42
C ALA A 40 5.96 -9.90 2.52
N GLY A 41 6.53 -9.95 3.72
CA GLY A 41 7.92 -10.32 3.95
C GLY A 41 8.16 -11.82 3.69
N VAL A 42 9.01 -12.11 2.71
CA VAL A 42 9.36 -13.48 2.29
C VAL A 42 10.78 -13.87 2.72
N THR A 43 11.75 -12.96 2.59
CA THR A 43 13.18 -13.23 2.80
C THR A 43 13.70 -12.88 4.20
N GLN A 44 12.80 -12.46 5.10
CA GLN A 44 13.08 -12.20 6.51
C GLN A 44 11.91 -12.77 7.34
N SER A 45 12.15 -13.12 8.61
CA SER A 45 11.06 -13.52 9.49
C SER A 45 10.10 -12.36 9.76
N TRP A 46 8.84 -12.68 10.05
CA TRP A 46 7.84 -11.68 10.40
C TRP A 46 8.16 -10.96 11.71
N ASP A 47 8.82 -11.62 12.66
CA ASP A 47 9.36 -11.00 13.87
C ASP A 47 10.41 -9.94 13.54
N ALA A 48 11.43 -10.30 12.74
CA ALA A 48 12.47 -9.36 12.32
C ALA A 48 11.88 -8.18 11.54
N TYR A 49 10.86 -8.43 10.70
CA TYR A 49 10.19 -7.36 9.99
C TYR A 49 9.43 -6.42 10.95
N THR A 50 8.73 -6.98 11.94
CA THR A 50 8.01 -6.20 12.95
C THR A 50 8.99 -5.34 13.77
N ASP A 51 10.13 -5.90 14.17
CA ASP A 51 11.19 -5.18 14.89
C ASP A 51 11.81 -4.06 14.05
N LYS A 52 12.01 -4.30 12.76
CA LYS A 52 12.47 -3.27 11.82
C LYS A 52 11.51 -2.09 11.76
N VAL A 53 10.20 -2.33 11.72
CA VAL A 53 9.18 -1.28 11.73
C VAL A 53 9.14 -0.54 13.07
N ARG A 54 9.26 -1.25 14.20
CA ARG A 54 9.40 -0.65 15.55
C ARG A 54 10.59 0.31 15.61
N LEU A 55 11.75 -0.12 15.14
CA LEU A 55 12.97 0.68 15.15
C LEU A 55 12.81 1.94 14.29
N ALA A 56 12.29 1.79 13.07
CA ALA A 56 12.12 2.90 12.15
C ALA A 56 11.13 3.97 12.64
N LEU A 57 10.13 3.57 13.43
CA LEU A 57 9.07 4.46 13.94
C LEU A 57 9.21 4.78 15.43
N ALA A 58 10.37 4.51 16.03
CA ALA A 58 10.59 4.64 17.47
C ALA A 58 10.27 6.06 18.00
N GLU A 59 10.60 7.10 17.22
CA GLU A 59 10.32 8.50 17.59
C GLU A 59 8.82 8.84 17.70
N LEU A 60 7.94 8.01 17.11
CA LEU A 60 6.49 8.22 17.14
C LEU A 60 5.84 7.62 18.38
N SER A 61 6.59 6.89 19.22
CA SER A 61 6.10 6.25 20.45
C SER A 61 4.87 5.37 20.23
N LEU A 62 4.87 4.60 19.14
CA LEU A 62 3.79 3.68 18.78
C LEU A 62 3.93 2.33 19.48
N GLN A 63 2.81 1.72 19.87
CA GLN A 63 2.75 0.37 20.41
C GLN A 63 2.50 -0.61 19.25
N ILE A 64 3.59 -1.10 18.63
CA ILE A 64 3.52 -1.94 17.42
C ILE A 64 3.59 -3.42 17.79
N THR A 65 2.55 -4.17 17.45
CA THR A 65 2.48 -5.63 17.60
C THR A 65 2.27 -6.29 16.24
N GLY A 66 3.05 -7.33 15.95
CA GLY A 66 2.87 -8.11 14.72
C GLY A 66 1.65 -9.01 14.86
N ILE A 67 0.77 -9.04 13.85
CA ILE A 67 -0.47 -9.82 13.91
C ILE A 67 -0.21 -11.32 14.04
N HIS A 68 0.91 -11.82 13.52
CA HIS A 68 1.33 -13.22 13.63
C HIS A 68 1.73 -13.64 15.04
N GLN A 69 1.83 -12.70 15.98
CA GLN A 69 2.11 -12.94 17.40
C GLN A 69 0.83 -13.03 18.24
N MET A 70 -0.34 -12.87 17.63
CA MET A 70 -1.64 -12.78 18.32
C MET A 70 -2.42 -14.09 18.19
N ASP A 71 -2.91 -14.60 19.31
CA ASP A 71 -3.80 -15.78 19.32
C ASP A 71 -5.15 -15.48 18.66
N ASP A 72 -5.72 -14.31 18.96
CA ASP A 72 -6.95 -13.81 18.33
C ASP A 72 -6.64 -12.59 17.44
N ALA A 73 -6.34 -12.88 16.18
CA ALA A 73 -6.03 -11.87 15.19
C ALA A 73 -7.20 -10.90 14.93
N ARG A 74 -8.45 -11.39 15.01
CA ARG A 74 -9.64 -10.55 14.78
C ARG A 74 -9.80 -9.54 15.92
N ALA A 75 -9.72 -9.98 17.17
CA ALA A 75 -9.80 -9.09 18.33
C ALA A 75 -8.62 -8.09 18.38
N ALA A 76 -7.43 -8.53 17.96
CA ALA A 76 -6.27 -7.66 17.84
C ALA A 76 -6.53 -6.50 16.85
N ILE A 77 -7.04 -6.80 15.65
CA ILE A 77 -7.36 -5.79 14.63
C ILE A 77 -8.52 -4.89 15.05
N ASP A 78 -9.59 -5.45 15.63
CA ASP A 78 -10.77 -4.67 16.04
C ASP A 78 -10.44 -3.62 17.12
N SER A 79 -9.43 -3.91 17.94
CA SER A 79 -8.98 -3.04 19.02
C SER A 79 -7.77 -2.16 18.66
N ALA A 80 -7.38 -2.10 17.38
CA ALA A 80 -6.24 -1.32 16.90
C ALA A 80 -6.67 0.10 16.52
N ASP A 81 -5.85 1.10 16.87
CA ASP A 81 -6.03 2.46 16.36
C ASP A 81 -5.52 2.59 14.92
N ILE A 82 -4.55 1.73 14.56
CA ILE A 82 -3.79 1.79 13.32
C ILE A 82 -3.54 0.36 12.82
N VAL A 83 -3.81 0.12 11.55
CA VAL A 83 -3.39 -1.10 10.85
C VAL A 83 -2.28 -0.73 9.88
N MET A 84 -1.07 -1.23 10.13
CA MET A 84 0.09 -1.04 9.24
C MET A 84 0.32 -2.29 8.40
N VAL A 85 0.51 -2.15 7.10
CA VAL A 85 0.73 -3.26 6.17
C VAL A 85 2.04 -3.09 5.42
N GLY A 86 2.93 -4.06 5.58
CA GLY A 86 4.27 -4.01 5.02
C GLY A 86 4.34 -4.24 3.51
N GLY A 87 5.41 -3.73 2.91
CA GLY A 87 5.86 -4.08 1.56
C GLY A 87 6.56 -5.43 1.50
N GLY A 88 6.75 -5.96 0.30
CA GLY A 88 7.27 -7.31 0.04
C GLY A 88 6.52 -7.90 -1.15
N ASN A 89 6.22 -9.20 -1.15
CA ASN A 89 5.42 -9.82 -2.20
C ASN A 89 3.91 -9.70 -1.92
N THR A 90 3.19 -9.06 -2.85
CA THR A 90 1.75 -8.78 -2.78
C THR A 90 0.89 -10.03 -2.82
N PHE A 91 1.29 -11.07 -3.59
CA PHE A 91 0.56 -12.33 -3.66
C PHE A 91 0.65 -13.10 -2.33
N SER A 92 1.84 -13.18 -1.73
CA SER A 92 2.04 -13.73 -0.38
C SER A 92 1.23 -12.97 0.67
N LEU A 93 1.26 -11.63 0.62
CA LEU A 93 0.47 -10.79 1.50
C LEU A 93 -1.02 -11.12 1.42
N LEU A 94 -1.58 -11.15 0.20
CA LEU A 94 -3.00 -11.41 0.01
C LEU A 94 -3.37 -12.83 0.43
N LYS A 95 -2.57 -13.83 0.06
CA LYS A 95 -2.79 -15.24 0.44
C LYS A 95 -2.93 -15.40 1.96
N HIS A 96 -1.95 -14.92 2.73
CA HIS A 96 -1.99 -15.06 4.19
C HIS A 96 -3.11 -14.22 4.83
N CYS A 97 -3.37 -13.02 4.32
CA CYS A 97 -4.51 -12.24 4.79
C CYS A 97 -5.85 -12.96 4.56
N ARG A 98 -5.99 -13.71 3.45
CA ARG A 98 -7.17 -14.52 3.16
C ARG A 98 -7.22 -15.77 4.05
N ASP A 99 -6.13 -16.53 4.14
CA ASP A 99 -6.04 -17.76 4.93
C ASP A 99 -6.32 -17.52 6.42
N TYR A 100 -5.81 -16.42 6.96
CA TYR A 100 -6.06 -16.03 8.35
C TYR A 100 -7.37 -15.24 8.54
N GLY A 101 -8.18 -15.08 7.49
CA GLY A 101 -9.49 -14.43 7.57
C GLY A 101 -9.43 -12.94 7.98
N LEU A 102 -8.38 -12.23 7.58
CA LEU A 102 -8.06 -10.86 8.02
C LEU A 102 -8.63 -9.76 7.12
N ILE A 103 -9.07 -10.10 5.90
CA ILE A 103 -9.62 -9.13 4.94
C ILE A 103 -10.77 -8.33 5.57
N ASP A 104 -11.82 -8.99 6.06
CA ASP A 104 -12.96 -8.31 6.67
C ASP A 104 -12.61 -7.60 7.99
N PRO A 105 -11.87 -8.20 8.95
CA PRO A 105 -11.40 -7.49 10.13
C PRO A 105 -10.71 -6.16 9.83
N ILE A 106 -9.79 -6.14 8.85
CA ILE A 106 -9.07 -4.92 8.46
C ILE A 106 -10.07 -3.89 7.89
N ARG A 107 -10.96 -4.30 6.99
CA ARG A 107 -11.97 -3.40 6.40
C ARG A 107 -12.86 -2.77 7.47
N GLU A 108 -13.35 -3.57 8.41
CA GLU A 108 -14.22 -3.10 9.47
C GLU A 108 -13.49 -2.17 10.45
N ALA A 109 -12.24 -2.47 10.83
CA ALA A 109 -11.44 -1.58 11.68
C ALA A 109 -11.23 -0.21 11.02
N VAL A 110 -10.88 -0.19 9.73
CA VAL A 110 -10.67 1.07 8.98
C VAL A 110 -11.98 1.86 8.83
N LYS A 111 -13.11 1.18 8.59
CA LYS A 111 -14.45 1.83 8.56
C LYS A 111 -14.82 2.43 9.91
N LYS A 112 -14.47 1.77 11.03
CA LYS A 112 -14.67 2.27 12.40
C LYS A 112 -13.76 3.44 12.77
N GLY A 113 -12.77 3.76 11.94
CA GLY A 113 -11.91 4.93 12.11
C GLY A 113 -10.44 4.64 12.43
N ALA A 114 -10.02 3.37 12.38
CA ALA A 114 -8.60 3.04 12.41
C ALA A 114 -7.88 3.65 11.20
N LEU A 115 -6.65 4.12 11.42
CA LEU A 115 -5.80 4.59 10.33
C LEU A 115 -5.19 3.39 9.61
N TYR A 116 -5.35 3.30 8.30
CA TYR A 116 -4.61 2.34 7.48
C TYR A 116 -3.31 2.97 6.97
N VAL A 117 -2.17 2.30 7.15
CA VAL A 117 -0.90 2.70 6.55
C VAL A 117 -0.32 1.53 5.78
N GLY A 118 -0.15 1.68 4.47
CA GLY A 118 0.42 0.64 3.62
C GLY A 118 1.51 1.21 2.73
N TRP A 119 2.61 0.47 2.56
CA TRP A 119 3.65 0.83 1.59
C TRP A 119 3.89 -0.29 0.60
N SER A 120 4.11 0.06 -0.68
CA SER A 120 4.34 -0.92 -1.76
C SER A 120 3.21 -1.96 -1.84
N ALA A 121 3.46 -3.24 -1.54
CA ALA A 121 2.43 -4.28 -1.44
C ALA A 121 1.25 -3.89 -0.53
N GLY A 122 1.52 -3.19 0.59
CA GLY A 122 0.45 -2.67 1.46
C GLY A 122 -0.41 -1.59 0.80
N ALA A 123 0.13 -0.81 -0.14
CA ALA A 123 -0.67 0.11 -0.94
C ALA A 123 -1.52 -0.63 -1.98
N ASN A 124 -0.99 -1.70 -2.60
CA ASN A 124 -1.79 -2.57 -3.47
C ASN A 124 -2.96 -3.21 -2.71
N LEU A 125 -2.73 -3.72 -1.49
CA LEU A 125 -3.77 -4.40 -0.71
C LEU A 125 -4.95 -3.48 -0.34
N ALA A 126 -4.74 -2.17 -0.25
CA ALA A 126 -5.81 -1.20 0.03
C ALA A 126 -6.78 -0.98 -1.15
N CYS A 127 -6.36 -1.32 -2.37
CA CYS A 127 -7.12 -1.13 -3.61
C CYS A 127 -8.26 -2.19 -3.71
N PRO A 128 -9.14 -2.11 -4.74
CA PRO A 128 -10.15 -3.14 -4.96
C PRO A 128 -9.55 -4.50 -5.27
N THR A 129 -8.42 -4.53 -5.99
CA THR A 129 -7.72 -5.77 -6.35
C THR A 129 -6.20 -5.55 -6.36
N ILE A 130 -5.42 -6.64 -6.40
CA ILE A 130 -3.96 -6.56 -6.57
C ILE A 130 -3.49 -6.56 -8.04
N ARG A 131 -4.41 -6.39 -9.01
CA ARG A 131 -4.12 -6.53 -10.47
C ARG A 131 -3.09 -5.55 -11.04
N THR A 132 -2.70 -4.53 -10.27
CA THR A 132 -1.67 -3.54 -10.65
C THR A 132 -0.39 -3.67 -9.82
N THR A 133 -0.19 -4.78 -9.12
CA THR A 133 1.12 -5.10 -8.52
C THR A 133 2.17 -5.37 -9.59
N ASN A 134 3.44 -5.12 -9.27
CA ASN A 134 4.58 -5.48 -10.12
C ASN A 134 5.22 -6.80 -9.72
N ASP A 135 4.71 -7.43 -8.66
CA ASP A 135 5.32 -8.59 -8.07
C ASP A 135 5.13 -9.83 -8.94
N MET A 136 6.09 -10.74 -8.84
CA MET A 136 5.96 -12.06 -9.42
C MET A 136 4.91 -12.88 -8.62
N PRO A 137 4.02 -13.64 -9.29
CA PRO A 137 3.01 -14.47 -8.64
C PRO A 137 3.64 -15.76 -8.08
N ILE A 138 4.41 -15.62 -6.99
CA ILE A 138 5.15 -16.74 -6.38
C ILE A 138 4.26 -17.73 -5.60
N ILE A 139 3.02 -17.35 -5.32
CA ILE A 139 1.99 -18.16 -4.64
C ILE A 139 0.62 -17.74 -5.17
N ASP A 140 -0.31 -18.68 -5.27
CA ASP A 140 -1.70 -18.38 -5.64
C ASP A 140 -2.44 -17.81 -4.42
N PRO A 141 -2.96 -16.56 -4.49
CA PRO A 141 -3.72 -15.97 -3.41
C PRO A 141 -5.14 -16.52 -3.29
N GLU A 142 -5.63 -17.34 -4.25
CA GLU A 142 -7.02 -17.82 -4.33
C GLU A 142 -8.02 -16.68 -4.63
N GLY A 143 -7.63 -15.78 -5.54
CA GLY A 143 -8.41 -14.60 -5.93
C GLY A 143 -7.62 -13.30 -5.81
N LEU A 144 -7.92 -12.32 -6.65
CA LEU A 144 -7.18 -11.06 -6.73
C LEU A 144 -7.90 -9.89 -6.04
N ASP A 145 -9.13 -10.08 -5.57
CA ASP A 145 -9.85 -9.13 -4.72
C ASP A 145 -9.08 -8.85 -3.43
N ALA A 146 -9.08 -7.58 -3.01
CA ALA A 146 -8.32 -7.09 -1.87
C ALA A 146 -9.24 -6.30 -0.92
N LEU A 147 -8.71 -5.32 -0.17
CA LEU A 147 -9.48 -4.67 0.90
C LEU A 147 -10.54 -3.68 0.38
N ASN A 148 -10.40 -3.18 -0.85
CA ASN A 148 -11.33 -2.23 -1.45
C ASN A 148 -11.63 -1.04 -0.51
N LEU A 149 -10.56 -0.44 0.04
CA LEU A 149 -10.64 0.74 0.92
C LEU A 149 -10.61 2.04 0.13
N VAL A 150 -10.05 2.02 -1.08
CA VAL A 150 -10.06 3.14 -2.02
C VAL A 150 -10.57 2.67 -3.39
N PRO A 151 -11.28 3.52 -4.15
CA PRO A 151 -11.82 3.16 -5.47
C PRO A 151 -10.78 3.29 -6.60
N LEU A 152 -9.49 3.27 -6.28
CA LEU A 152 -8.38 3.47 -7.21
C LEU A 152 -7.56 2.19 -7.32
N GLN A 153 -7.00 1.92 -8.50
CA GLN A 153 -5.94 0.92 -8.65
C GLN A 153 -4.58 1.61 -8.61
N ILE A 154 -3.72 1.23 -7.68
CA ILE A 154 -2.38 1.81 -7.55
C ILE A 154 -1.36 0.87 -8.19
N ASN A 155 -0.56 1.37 -9.12
CA ASN A 155 0.70 0.75 -9.53
C ASN A 155 1.85 1.43 -8.76
N PRO A 156 2.31 0.88 -7.63
CA PRO A 156 3.43 1.45 -6.89
C PRO A 156 4.75 1.26 -7.68
N HIS A 157 5.82 1.91 -7.24
CA HIS A 157 7.11 1.89 -7.94
C HIS A 157 6.99 2.18 -9.44
N PHE A 158 6.08 3.11 -9.80
CA PHE A 158 5.85 3.43 -11.19
C PHE A 158 7.07 4.12 -11.81
N THR A 159 7.44 3.67 -13.01
CA THR A 159 8.49 4.27 -13.82
C THR A 159 8.24 3.97 -15.29
N HIS A 160 8.55 4.93 -16.16
CA HIS A 160 8.62 4.72 -17.60
C HIS A 160 9.95 4.10 -18.04
N ALA A 161 10.94 4.05 -17.16
CA ALA A 161 12.28 3.58 -17.51
C ALA A 161 12.31 2.07 -17.71
N LEU A 162 13.09 1.65 -18.70
CA LEU A 162 13.51 0.26 -18.92
C LEU A 162 15.05 0.20 -18.97
N PRO A 163 15.67 -0.96 -18.67
CA PRO A 163 17.08 -1.17 -18.94
C PRO A 163 17.42 -0.93 -20.42
N THR A 164 18.59 -0.38 -20.72
CA THR A 164 19.04 -0.15 -22.09
C THR A 164 18.99 -1.43 -22.92
N GLY A 165 18.29 -1.38 -24.07
CA GLY A 165 18.14 -2.52 -24.98
C GLY A 165 17.07 -3.54 -24.58
N HIS A 166 16.35 -3.33 -23.47
CA HIS A 166 15.23 -4.19 -23.08
C HIS A 166 14.07 -4.09 -24.08
N GLN A 167 13.53 -5.23 -24.52
CA GLN A 167 12.45 -5.33 -25.52
C GLN A 167 11.12 -5.83 -24.94
N GLY A 168 11.08 -6.15 -23.64
CA GLY A 168 9.84 -6.50 -22.96
C GLY A 168 8.92 -5.29 -22.78
N GLU A 169 7.69 -5.56 -22.35
CA GLU A 169 6.67 -4.53 -22.20
C GLU A 169 7.06 -3.50 -21.13
N THR A 170 6.95 -2.23 -21.50
CA THR A 170 7.01 -1.08 -20.59
C THR A 170 5.92 -1.19 -19.53
N ARG A 171 6.09 -0.43 -18.43
CA ARG A 171 5.06 -0.38 -17.39
C ARG A 171 3.71 0.09 -17.92
N GLU A 172 3.72 1.13 -18.76
CA GLU A 172 2.49 1.64 -19.37
C GLU A 172 1.81 0.59 -20.24
N GLN A 173 2.54 -0.12 -21.11
CA GLN A 173 1.95 -1.18 -21.95
C GLN A 173 1.20 -2.23 -21.12
N ARG A 174 1.78 -2.69 -20.00
CA ARG A 174 1.10 -3.64 -19.09
C ARG A 174 -0.17 -3.06 -18.47
N ILE A 175 -0.14 -1.77 -18.10
CA ILE A 175 -1.33 -1.06 -17.61
C ILE A 175 -2.39 -0.95 -18.71
N ARG A 176 -1.99 -0.70 -19.97
CA ARG A 176 -2.91 -0.64 -21.10
C ARG A 176 -3.57 -1.99 -21.38
N GLU A 177 -2.85 -3.11 -21.24
CA GLU A 177 -3.45 -4.45 -21.33
C GLU A 177 -4.56 -4.66 -20.30
N LEU A 178 -4.33 -4.26 -19.04
CA LEU A 178 -5.37 -4.30 -18.00
C LEU A 178 -6.57 -3.43 -18.40
N LEU A 179 -6.35 -2.23 -18.92
CA LEU A 179 -7.43 -1.32 -19.34
C LEU A 179 -8.18 -1.79 -20.59
N VAL A 180 -7.62 -2.71 -21.39
CA VAL A 180 -8.38 -3.39 -22.45
C VAL A 180 -9.41 -4.36 -21.86
N LEU A 181 -9.02 -5.10 -20.82
CA LEU A 181 -9.91 -6.06 -20.15
C LEU A 181 -10.90 -5.39 -19.20
N GLU A 182 -10.51 -4.27 -18.61
CA GLU A 182 -11.23 -3.58 -17.54
C GLU A 182 -11.28 -2.07 -17.80
N PRO A 183 -12.01 -1.64 -18.84
CA PRO A 183 -11.96 -0.27 -19.35
C PRO A 183 -12.50 0.79 -18.37
N GLN A 184 -13.23 0.37 -17.34
CA GLN A 184 -13.76 1.23 -16.28
C GLN A 184 -12.76 1.55 -15.17
N LEU A 185 -11.59 0.90 -15.14
CA LEU A 185 -10.59 1.16 -14.11
C LEU A 185 -9.85 2.47 -14.35
N GLU A 186 -9.51 3.13 -13.25
CA GLU A 186 -8.52 4.19 -13.20
C GLU A 186 -7.27 3.65 -12.51
N VAL A 187 -6.13 3.65 -13.23
CA VAL A 187 -4.85 3.18 -12.70
C VAL A 187 -3.94 4.37 -12.42
N ILE A 188 -3.46 4.46 -11.18
CA ILE A 188 -2.51 5.48 -10.74
C ILE A 188 -1.11 4.90 -10.76
N GLY A 189 -0.29 5.33 -11.71
CA GLY A 189 1.16 5.14 -11.70
C GLY A 189 1.78 6.01 -10.62
N LEU A 190 2.01 5.45 -9.44
CA LEU A 190 2.53 6.16 -8.28
C LEU A 190 4.06 5.95 -8.17
N PRO A 191 4.90 6.96 -8.47
CA PRO A 191 6.35 6.80 -8.46
C PRO A 191 6.91 6.68 -7.04
N GLU A 192 8.12 6.16 -6.93
CA GLU A 192 8.82 6.11 -5.64
C GLU A 192 9.06 7.50 -5.04
N GLY A 193 8.78 7.64 -3.75
CA GLY A 193 8.79 8.89 -3.00
C GLY A 193 7.43 9.56 -2.88
N ASN A 194 6.44 9.11 -3.66
CA ASN A 194 5.08 9.61 -3.58
C ASN A 194 4.20 8.75 -2.69
N TRP A 195 3.05 9.32 -2.32
CA TRP A 195 2.01 8.67 -1.55
C TRP A 195 0.64 9.24 -1.89
N ILE A 196 -0.41 8.51 -1.53
CA ILE A 196 -1.78 9.01 -1.52
C ILE A 196 -2.24 9.04 -0.05
N SER A 197 -2.70 10.20 0.40
CA SER A 197 -3.33 10.35 1.70
C SER A 197 -4.83 10.49 1.54
N VAL A 198 -5.62 9.72 2.29
CA VAL A 198 -7.07 9.84 2.33
C VAL A 198 -7.47 10.32 3.73
N GLN A 199 -8.16 11.45 3.82
CA GLN A 199 -8.65 12.00 5.08
C GLN A 199 -9.97 12.73 4.84
N ASN A 200 -10.93 12.58 5.76
CA ASN A 200 -12.24 13.26 5.67
C ASN A 200 -12.94 13.09 4.32
N GLY A 201 -12.83 11.90 3.72
CA GLY A 201 -13.43 11.59 2.42
C GLY A 201 -12.70 12.19 1.21
N LYS A 202 -11.54 12.82 1.41
CA LYS A 202 -10.74 13.38 0.32
C LYS A 202 -9.45 12.61 0.12
N ALA A 203 -9.13 12.28 -1.12
CA ALA A 203 -7.87 11.64 -1.48
C ALA A 203 -6.93 12.65 -2.16
N ARG A 204 -5.69 12.77 -1.66
CA ARG A 204 -4.70 13.73 -2.13
C ARG A 204 -3.38 13.04 -2.45
N LEU A 205 -2.79 13.38 -3.59
CA LEU A 205 -1.44 13.00 -3.99
C LEU A 205 -0.41 13.81 -3.19
N GLY A 206 0.61 13.13 -2.66
CA GLY A 206 1.78 13.77 -2.06
C GLY A 206 3.08 13.18 -2.60
N GLY A 207 4.17 13.89 -2.36
CA GLY A 207 5.50 13.58 -2.90
C GLY A 207 5.96 14.66 -3.89
N SER A 208 7.22 14.55 -4.32
CA SER A 208 7.88 15.56 -5.15
C SER A 208 7.92 15.22 -6.64
N LYS A 209 7.50 14.01 -7.03
CA LYS A 209 7.52 13.56 -8.43
C LYS A 209 6.11 13.62 -9.04
N PRO A 210 5.96 13.80 -10.36
CA PRO A 210 4.67 13.67 -11.01
C PRO A 210 4.18 12.21 -10.96
N ALA A 211 2.90 12.02 -10.63
CA ALA A 211 2.22 10.74 -10.79
C ALA A 211 1.45 10.70 -12.11
N TRP A 212 0.97 9.54 -12.51
CA TRP A 212 0.30 9.34 -13.80
C TRP A 212 -1.05 8.66 -13.62
N LEU A 213 -2.07 9.20 -14.27
CA LEU A 213 -3.39 8.59 -14.38
C LEU A 213 -3.55 7.95 -15.76
N PHE A 214 -3.92 6.67 -15.76
CA PHE A 214 -4.22 5.90 -16.96
C PHE A 214 -5.70 5.53 -16.97
N LYS A 215 -6.37 5.87 -18.08
CA LYS A 215 -7.75 5.46 -18.40
C LYS A 215 -7.77 4.78 -19.78
N ALA A 216 -8.77 3.94 -20.02
CA ALA A 216 -8.91 3.28 -21.31
C ALA A 216 -9.10 4.31 -22.43
N ASN A 217 -8.41 4.11 -23.56
CA ASN A 217 -8.50 4.97 -24.76
C ASN A 217 -8.12 6.44 -24.56
N GLU A 218 -7.44 6.79 -23.47
CA GLU A 218 -6.95 8.16 -23.20
C GLU A 218 -5.42 8.18 -23.10
N PRO A 219 -4.74 9.26 -23.53
CA PRO A 219 -3.32 9.44 -23.24
C PRO A 219 -3.07 9.47 -21.73
N ALA A 220 -1.86 9.10 -21.30
CA ALA A 220 -1.51 9.19 -19.88
C ALA A 220 -1.59 10.65 -19.40
N ILE A 221 -2.25 10.87 -18.27
CA ILE A 221 -2.45 12.20 -17.70
C ILE A 221 -1.46 12.39 -16.56
N GLU A 222 -0.56 13.36 -16.69
CA GLU A 222 0.34 13.75 -15.61
C GLU A 222 -0.46 14.44 -14.50
N LEU A 223 -0.28 14.00 -13.26
CA LEU A 223 -0.90 14.57 -12.07
C LEU A 223 0.12 15.44 -11.33
N ALA A 224 -0.22 16.71 -11.15
CA ALA A 224 0.56 17.64 -10.35
C ALA A 224 0.60 17.22 -8.87
N ALA A 225 1.62 17.67 -8.15
CA ALA A 225 1.67 17.55 -6.69
C ALA A 225 0.39 18.14 -6.05
N ASP A 226 -0.05 17.55 -4.94
CA ASP A 226 -1.28 17.92 -4.24
C ASP A 226 -2.59 17.74 -5.02
N HIS A 227 -2.58 17.02 -6.16
CA HIS A 227 -3.80 16.65 -6.88
C HIS A 227 -4.82 15.97 -5.96
N HIS A 228 -6.08 16.38 -6.06
CA HIS A 228 -7.22 15.80 -5.34
C HIS A 228 -7.99 14.86 -6.26
N PHE A 229 -8.05 13.58 -5.91
CA PHE A 229 -8.76 12.56 -6.71
C PHE A 229 -10.28 12.62 -6.53
N TYR A 230 -10.72 12.90 -5.30
CA TYR A 230 -12.12 13.10 -4.88
C TYR A 230 -12.15 13.81 -3.52
#